data_AF-A0A1I7JAI2-F1
#
_entry.id   AF-A0A1I7JAI2-F1
#
_cell.length_a   1.000
_cell.length_b   1.000
_cell.length_c   1.000
_cell.angle_alpha   90.00
_cell.angle_beta   90.00
_cell.angle_gamma   90.00
#
_symmetry.space_group_name_H-M   'P 1'
#
loop_
_entity.id
_entity.type
_entity.pdbx_description
1 polymer ?
#
loop_
_entity_poly.entity_id
_entity_poly.type
_entity_poly.pdbx_seq_one_letter_code
_entity_poly.pdbx_strand_id
1 'polypeptide(L)'
;MKNTTLLSTILKDTNNLITSSEFKEAYSLGNSFSRNRKLSFHNAVFFISSVLRKSISSEINNFIEDHKYLNFPSITKQAFSKARQNIS
;
A
#
# COMPACT_ATOMS: atom_id res chain seq x y z
N MET A 1 -10.30 -13.82 21.97
CA MET A 1 -10.43 -14.82 20.89
C MET A 1 -11.48 -14.44 19.84
N LYS A 2 -12.76 -14.17 20.18
CA LYS A 2 -13.77 -13.76 19.18
C LYS A 2 -13.38 -12.55 18.31
N ASN A 3 -12.79 -11.51 18.92
CA ASN A 3 -12.36 -10.31 18.20
C ASN A 3 -11.20 -10.59 17.24
N THR A 4 -10.32 -11.53 17.59
CA THR A 4 -9.17 -11.94 16.78
C THR A 4 -9.64 -12.71 15.53
N THR A 5 -10.65 -13.58 15.69
CA THR A 5 -11.28 -14.29 14.57
C THR A 5 -12.01 -13.31 13.64
N LEU A 6 -12.78 -12.38 14.17
CA LEU A 6 -13.47 -11.37 13.38
C LEU A 6 -12.50 -10.51 12.58
N LEU A 7 -11.43 -10.02 13.22
CA LEU A 7 -10.38 -9.24 12.55
C LEU A 7 -9.73 -10.06 11.42
N SER A 8 -9.40 -11.33 11.68
CA SER A 8 -8.83 -12.20 10.66
C SER A 8 -9.76 -12.41 9.47
N THR A 9 -11.07 -12.54 9.69
CA THR A 9 -12.07 -12.68 8.62
C THR A 9 -12.16 -11.40 7.80
N ILE A 10 -12.28 -10.23 8.45
CA ILE A 10 -12.34 -8.93 7.76
C ILE A 10 -11.11 -8.72 6.89
N LEU A 11 -9.92 -8.99 7.42
CA LEU A 11 -8.68 -8.83 6.66
C LEU A 11 -8.61 -9.78 5.46
N LYS A 12 -9.05 -11.04 5.64
CA LYS A 12 -9.07 -12.04 4.57
C LYS A 12 -10.04 -11.65 3.46
N ASP A 13 -11.26 -11.26 3.82
CA ASP A 13 -12.31 -10.88 2.87
C ASP A 13 -11.92 -9.59 2.13
N THR A 14 -11.33 -8.62 2.86
CA THR A 14 -10.79 -7.40 2.25
C THR A 14 -9.70 -7.74 1.23
N ASN A 15 -8.75 -8.61 1.59
CA ASN A 15 -7.68 -9.00 0.66
C ASN A 15 -8.23 -9.71 -0.57
N ASN A 16 -9.18 -10.63 -0.40
CA ASN A 16 -9.83 -11.32 -1.53
C ASN A 16 -10.53 -10.33 -2.47
N LEU A 17 -11.22 -9.33 -1.91
CA LEU A 17 -11.90 -8.32 -2.69
C LEU A 17 -10.93 -7.43 -3.47
N ILE A 18 -9.94 -6.82 -2.81
CA ILE A 18 -9.05 -5.85 -3.48
C ILE A 18 -8.09 -6.52 -4.50
N THR A 19 -7.90 -7.83 -4.39
CA THR A 19 -7.03 -8.59 -5.31
C THR A 19 -7.79 -9.23 -6.47
N SER A 20 -9.13 -9.28 -6.43
CA SER A 20 -9.96 -9.88 -7.47
C SER A 20 -9.83 -9.14 -8.81
N SER A 21 -9.97 -9.88 -9.91
CA SER A 21 -9.94 -9.30 -11.26
C SER A 21 -11.07 -8.30 -11.44
N GLU A 22 -12.28 -8.65 -11.00
CA GLU A 22 -13.48 -7.80 -11.11
C GLU A 22 -13.30 -6.46 -10.38
N PHE A 23 -12.73 -6.46 -9.18
CA PHE A 23 -12.45 -5.23 -8.44
C PHE A 23 -11.32 -4.42 -9.10
N LYS A 24 -10.26 -5.08 -9.58
CA LYS A 24 -9.20 -4.38 -10.29
C LYS A 24 -9.72 -3.77 -11.58
N GLU A 25 -10.46 -4.49 -12.40
CA GLU A 25 -11.02 -3.97 -13.66
C GLU A 25 -11.97 -2.80 -13.41
N ALA A 26 -12.80 -2.87 -12.37
CA ALA A 26 -13.72 -1.79 -12.02
C ALA A 26 -13.02 -0.52 -11.47
N TYR A 27 -11.85 -0.66 -10.84
CA TYR A 27 -11.21 0.42 -10.08
C TYR A 27 -9.75 0.71 -10.47
N SER A 28 -9.23 0.11 -11.55
CA SER A 28 -7.89 0.34 -12.10
C SER A 28 -7.91 0.72 -13.57
N LEU A 29 -6.98 1.58 -13.99
CA LEU A 29 -6.62 1.79 -15.38
C LEU A 29 -5.21 1.22 -15.58
N GLY A 30 -5.12 0.12 -16.32
CA GLY A 30 -3.86 -0.60 -16.52
C GLY A 30 -3.33 -1.18 -15.20
N ASN A 31 -2.05 -0.98 -14.90
CA ASN A 31 -1.40 -1.47 -13.66
C ASN A 31 -1.65 -0.58 -12.43
N SER A 32 -2.47 0.45 -12.55
CA SER A 32 -2.65 1.48 -11.52
C SER A 32 -4.11 1.59 -11.14
N PHE A 33 -4.43 1.52 -9.84
CA PHE A 33 -5.75 1.89 -9.33
C PHE A 33 -6.06 3.34 -9.71
N SER A 34 -6.92 3.53 -10.70
CA SER A 34 -7.30 4.85 -11.19
C SER A 34 -8.70 5.13 -10.73
N ARG A 35 -8.82 6.23 -10.01
CA ARG A 35 -10.03 6.65 -9.34
C ARG A 35 -10.84 7.53 -10.29
N ASN A 36 -12.07 7.12 -10.61
CA ASN A 36 -13.20 8.05 -10.75
C ASN A 36 -13.56 8.70 -9.40
N ARG A 37 -12.57 9.18 -8.61
CA ARG A 37 -12.84 9.88 -7.34
C ARG A 37 -12.72 11.37 -7.55
N LYS A 38 -13.64 12.10 -6.89
CA LYS A 38 -13.54 13.53 -6.54
C LYS A 38 -12.23 13.95 -5.85
N LEU A 39 -11.36 12.99 -5.49
CA LEU A 39 -10.07 13.23 -4.87
C LEU A 39 -8.98 12.86 -5.89
N SER A 40 -8.34 13.87 -6.46
CA SER A 40 -7.24 13.71 -7.40
C SER A 40 -6.06 12.92 -6.80
N PHE A 41 -5.21 12.38 -7.67
CA PHE A 41 -4.01 11.63 -7.26
C PHE A 41 -3.13 12.44 -6.29
N HIS A 42 -2.88 13.72 -6.58
CA HIS A 42 -2.10 14.59 -5.71
C HIS A 42 -2.74 14.78 -4.32
N ASN A 43 -4.07 14.87 -4.24
CA ASN A 43 -4.78 14.98 -2.95
C ASN A 43 -4.74 13.66 -2.16
N ALA A 44 -4.79 12.51 -2.84
CA ALA A 44 -4.61 11.21 -2.21
C ALA A 44 -3.19 11.02 -1.68
N VAL A 45 -2.18 11.45 -2.44
CA VAL A 45 -0.78 11.44 -2.01
C VAL A 45 -0.57 12.38 -0.82
N PHE A 46 -1.15 13.58 -0.85
CA PHE A 46 -1.12 14.51 0.29
C PHE A 46 -1.78 13.91 1.53
N PHE A 47 -2.95 13.29 1.40
CA PHE A 47 -3.67 12.67 2.52
C PHE A 47 -2.87 11.53 3.15
N ILE A 48 -2.29 10.64 2.34
CA ILE A 48 -1.43 9.56 2.85
C ILE A 48 -0.17 10.16 3.49
N SER A 49 0.45 11.14 2.85
CA SER A 49 1.67 11.78 3.36
C SER A 49 1.44 12.65 4.58
N SER A 50 0.24 13.19 4.78
CA SER A 50 -0.11 14.00 5.95
C SER A 50 -0.43 13.15 7.18
N VAL A 51 -0.85 11.90 6.97
CA VAL A 51 -0.95 10.90 8.06
C VAL A 51 0.44 10.48 8.53
N LEU A 52 1.43 10.53 7.65
CA LEU A 52 2.82 10.17 7.93
C LEU A 52 3.59 11.38 8.48
N ARG A 53 4.38 11.18 9.55
CA ARG A 53 5.13 12.28 10.19
C ARG A 53 6.42 12.61 9.44
N LYS A 54 6.89 11.71 8.57
CA LYS A 54 8.08 11.83 7.71
C LYS A 54 7.74 11.44 6.27
N SER A 55 8.71 11.56 5.36
CA SER A 55 8.54 11.12 3.97
C SER A 55 8.16 9.63 3.90
N ILE A 56 7.32 9.24 2.94
CA ILE A 56 6.88 7.85 2.74
C ILE A 56 8.06 6.87 2.75
N SER A 57 9.17 7.23 2.08
CA SER A 57 10.37 6.39 2.04
C SER A 57 11.03 6.26 3.42
N SER A 58 11.07 7.33 4.22
CA SER A 58 11.60 7.26 5.58
C SER A 58 10.70 6.41 6.48
N GLU A 59 9.38 6.57 6.38
CA GLU A 59 8.44 5.80 7.22
C GLU A 59 8.46 4.31 6.88
N ILE A 60 8.52 3.95 5.59
CA ILE A 60 8.68 2.54 5.17
C ILE A 60 9.99 1.95 5.71
N ASN A 61 11.10 2.68 5.60
CA ASN A 61 12.38 2.21 6.14
C ASN A 61 12.34 2.04 7.66
N ASN A 62 11.79 3.02 8.39
CA ASN A 62 11.64 2.93 9.84
C ASN A 62 10.76 1.73 10.21
N PHE A 63 9.62 1.55 9.52
CA PHE A 63 8.72 0.44 9.77
C PHE A 63 9.41 -0.92 9.58
N ILE A 64 10.18 -1.10 8.51
CA ILE A 64 10.96 -2.32 8.26
C ILE A 64 12.00 -2.55 9.36
N GLU A 65 12.73 -1.50 9.76
CA GLU A 65 13.74 -1.58 10.81
C GLU A 65 13.15 -1.90 12.20
N ASP A 66 12.02 -1.28 12.54
CA ASP A 66 11.32 -1.47 13.81
C ASP A 66 10.63 -2.85 13.88
N HIS A 67 10.28 -3.42 12.72
CA HIS A 67 9.55 -4.69 12.61
C HIS A 67 10.37 -5.78 11.91
N LYS A 68 11.70 -5.82 12.12
CA LYS A 68 12.60 -6.85 11.55
C LYS A 68 12.12 -8.28 11.78
N TYR A 69 11.43 -8.53 12.90
CA TYR A 69 10.86 -9.83 13.25
C TYR A 69 9.79 -10.34 12.27
N LEU A 70 9.21 -9.47 11.45
CA LEU A 70 8.26 -9.84 10.39
C LEU A 70 8.95 -10.36 9.11
N ASN A 71 10.29 -10.40 9.07
CA ASN A 71 11.09 -10.89 7.93
C ASN A 71 10.68 -10.27 6.58
N PHE A 72 10.54 -8.94 6.55
CA PHE A 72 10.30 -8.23 5.29
C PHE A 72 11.43 -8.49 4.29
N PRO A 73 11.11 -8.61 2.99
CA PRO A 73 12.14 -8.69 1.97
C PRO A 73 13.04 -7.45 2.03
N SER A 74 14.34 -7.64 1.85
CA SER A 74 15.31 -6.53 1.80
C SER A 74 15.02 -5.68 0.57
N ILE A 75 14.45 -4.50 0.78
CA ILE A 75 14.20 -3.52 -0.29
C ILE A 75 15.25 -2.43 -0.16
N THR A 76 16.17 -2.35 -1.12
CA THR A 76 17.14 -1.26 -1.14
C THR A 76 16.47 0.05 -1.54
N LYS A 77 16.97 1.19 -1.03
CA LYS A 77 16.49 2.53 -1.44
C LYS A 77 16.55 2.72 -2.95
N GLN A 78 17.56 2.15 -3.62
CA GLN A 78 17.69 2.17 -5.07
C GLN A 78 16.56 1.39 -5.75
N ALA A 79 16.25 0.17 -5.29
CA ALA A 79 15.14 -0.63 -5.83
C ALA A 79 13.81 0.11 -5.69
N PHE A 80 13.57 0.75 -4.53
CA PHE A 80 12.38 1.57 -4.32
C PHE A 80 12.32 2.79 -5.26
N SER A 81 13.44 3.50 -5.42
CA SER A 81 13.52 4.67 -6.32
C SER A 81 13.27 4.28 -7.78
N LYS A 82 13.88 3.17 -8.23
CA LYS A 82 13.71 2.60 -9.56
C LYS A 82 12.26 2.21 -9.83
N ALA A 83 11.63 1.46 -8.92
CA ALA A 83 10.23 1.07 -9.02
C ALA A 83 9.29 2.28 -9.10
N ARG A 84 9.54 3.32 -8.29
CA ARG A 84 8.75 4.55 -8.30
C ARG A 84 8.89 5.33 -9.61
N GLN A 85 10.06 5.31 -10.23
CA GLN A 85 10.32 5.94 -11.53
C GLN A 85 9.96 5.03 -12.71
N ASN A 86 9.54 3.79 -12.44
CA ASN A 86 9.26 2.77 -13.44
C ASN A 86 10.47 2.44 -14.32
N ILE A 87 11.67 2.44 -13.73
CA ILE A 87 12.96 2.18 -14.39
C ILE A 87 13.48 0.82 -13.90
N SER A 88 13.89 -0.05 -14.83
CA SER A 88 14.50 -1.36 -14.54
C SER A 88 15.96 -1.20 -14.11
#